data_AF-A0A3Q9QWL5-F1
#
_entry.id   AF-A0A3Q9QWL5-F1
#
_cell.length_a   1.000
_cell.length_b   1.000
_cell.length_c   1.000
_cell.angle_alpha   90.00
_cell.angle_beta   90.00
_cell.angle_gamma   90.00
#
_symmetry.space_group_name_H-M   'P 1'
#
loop_
_entity.id
_entity.type
_entity.pdbx_description
1 polymer ?
#
loop_
_entity_poly.entity_id
_entity_poly.type
_entity_poly.pdbx_seq_one_letter_code
_entity_poly.pdbx_strand_id
1 'polypeptide(L)'
;MVIHVVQSGETLWQIAYQYHVSAASITNLNDLANLDRLEVGRVLLIPISDVIHTVKPGETIEVIAEKYGTTYEEILEANQMTTSTPLHLGKTLKIPPIIHTIAQGETLWMVARFYGTTIHRIIEANKIQNPNLLYPGAVLVIPREQKRKH
;
A
#
# COMPACT_ATOMS: atom_id res chain seq x y z
N MET A 1 0.77 5.15 -2.97
CA MET A 1 1.11 4.57 -4.31
C MET A 1 2.38 3.74 -4.18
N VAL A 2 2.65 2.81 -5.09
CA VAL A 2 3.90 2.03 -5.10
C VAL A 2 4.62 2.20 -6.43
N ILE A 3 5.94 2.28 -6.40
CA ILE A 3 6.76 2.27 -7.61
C ILE A 3 7.12 0.81 -7.95
N HIS A 4 6.82 0.40 -9.17
CA HIS A 4 7.23 -0.88 -9.74
C HIS A 4 8.11 -0.62 -10.97
N VAL A 5 9.25 -1.29 -11.06
CA VAL A 5 10.13 -1.22 -12.23
C VAL A 5 9.90 -2.48 -13.07
N VAL A 6 9.46 -2.30 -14.31
CA VAL A 6 9.15 -3.41 -15.23
C VAL A 6 10.37 -4.28 -15.45
N GLN A 7 10.24 -5.58 -15.19
CA GLN A 7 11.25 -6.60 -15.41
C GLN A 7 11.06 -7.28 -16.77
N SER A 8 12.09 -8.03 -17.19
CA SER A 8 12.04 -8.78 -18.44
C SER A 8 10.91 -9.81 -18.45
N GLY A 9 10.07 -9.77 -19.48
CA GLY A 9 8.97 -10.72 -19.69
C GLY A 9 7.69 -10.42 -18.92
N GLU A 10 7.64 -9.36 -18.11
CA GLU A 10 6.41 -8.92 -17.46
C GLU A 10 5.46 -8.24 -18.45
N THR A 11 4.17 -8.54 -18.28
CA THR A 11 3.07 -7.85 -18.96
C THR A 11 2.30 -7.00 -17.97
N LEU A 12 1.62 -5.96 -18.46
CA LEU A 12 0.80 -5.10 -17.60
C LEU A 12 -0.28 -5.91 -16.87
N TRP A 13 -0.82 -6.95 -17.50
CA TRP A 13 -1.79 -7.85 -16.89
C TRP A 13 -1.20 -8.64 -15.72
N GLN A 14 0.02 -9.16 -15.85
CA GLN A 14 0.70 -9.87 -14.76
C GLN A 14 0.99 -8.92 -13.59
N ILE A 15 1.48 -7.70 -13.88
CA ILE A 15 1.74 -6.68 -12.85
C ILE A 15 0.43 -6.29 -12.16
N ALA A 16 -0.62 -5.98 -12.92
CA ALA A 16 -1.93 -5.64 -12.36
C ALA A 16 -2.48 -6.75 -11.46
N TYR A 17 -2.36 -8.00 -11.91
CA TYR A 17 -2.74 -9.17 -11.14
C TYR A 17 -1.92 -9.29 -9.85
N GLN A 18 -0.60 -9.10 -9.93
CA GLN A 18 0.33 -9.11 -8.80
C GLN A 18 -0.06 -8.12 -7.70
N TYR A 19 -0.47 -6.91 -8.06
CA TYR A 19 -0.84 -5.87 -7.11
C TYR A 19 -2.34 -5.81 -6.78
N HIS A 20 -3.14 -6.75 -7.31
CA HIS A 20 -4.60 -6.78 -7.14
C HIS A 20 -5.30 -5.47 -7.58
N VAL A 21 -4.80 -4.85 -8.65
CA VAL A 21 -5.39 -3.64 -9.26
C VAL A 21 -5.81 -3.95 -10.70
N SER A 22 -6.57 -3.05 -11.33
CA SER A 22 -6.90 -3.22 -12.74
C SER A 22 -5.79 -2.66 -13.62
N ALA A 23 -5.51 -3.31 -14.76
CA ALA A 23 -4.57 -2.78 -15.75
C ALA A 23 -4.94 -1.35 -16.19
N ALA A 24 -6.25 -1.07 -16.34
CA ALA A 24 -6.76 0.26 -16.66
C ALA A 24 -6.41 1.31 -15.58
N SER A 25 -6.44 0.94 -14.30
CA SER A 25 -6.04 1.87 -13.23
C SER A 25 -4.55 2.21 -13.28
N ILE A 26 -3.70 1.24 -13.67
CA ILE A 26 -2.28 1.48 -13.87
C ILE A 26 -2.08 2.37 -15.10
N THR A 27 -2.73 2.09 -16.24
CA THR A 27 -2.54 2.93 -17.44
C THR A 27 -2.97 4.37 -17.22
N ASN A 28 -4.12 4.58 -16.57
CA ASN A 28 -4.63 5.91 -16.30
C ASN A 28 -3.72 6.69 -15.34
N LEU A 29 -3.09 6.02 -14.37
CA LEU A 29 -2.16 6.67 -13.45
C LEU A 29 -0.80 6.99 -14.09
N ASN A 30 -0.45 6.30 -15.16
CA ASN A 30 0.87 6.39 -15.82
C ASN A 30 0.81 7.00 -17.22
N ASP A 31 -0.33 7.57 -17.61
CA ASP A 31 -0.60 8.12 -18.95
C ASP A 31 -0.19 7.17 -20.09
N LEU A 32 -0.52 5.87 -19.94
CA LEU A 32 -0.17 4.85 -20.93
C LEU A 32 -1.25 4.72 -22.00
N ALA A 33 -0.89 4.99 -23.25
CA ALA A 33 -1.79 4.84 -24.39
C ALA A 33 -1.91 3.40 -24.92
N ASN A 34 -0.93 2.52 -24.64
CA ASN A 34 -0.88 1.15 -25.17
C ASN A 34 -0.63 0.13 -24.05
N LEU A 35 -1.50 -0.89 -23.97
CA LEU A 35 -1.49 -1.95 -22.97
C LEU A 35 -0.49 -3.08 -23.28
N ASP A 36 -0.09 -3.24 -24.54
CA ASP A 36 0.57 -4.46 -25.03
C ASP A 36 2.09 -4.37 -25.10
N ARG A 37 2.69 -3.20 -24.79
CA ARG A 37 4.14 -3.01 -24.86
C ARG A 37 4.67 -2.25 -23.64
N LEU A 38 5.16 -3.01 -22.66
CA LEU A 38 5.95 -2.48 -21.56
C LEU A 38 7.44 -2.64 -21.85
N GLU A 39 8.19 -1.56 -21.70
CA GLU A 39 9.64 -1.57 -21.84
C GLU A 39 10.29 -1.98 -20.51
N VAL A 40 11.25 -2.89 -20.57
CA VAL A 40 12.05 -3.28 -19.39
C VAL A 40 12.76 -2.06 -18.82
N GLY A 41 12.73 -1.92 -17.50
CA GLY A 41 13.28 -0.77 -16.78
C GLY A 41 12.31 0.41 -16.68
N ARG A 42 11.14 0.36 -17.34
CA ARG A 42 10.12 1.39 -17.19
C ARG A 42 9.61 1.42 -15.75
N VAL A 43 9.47 2.62 -15.20
CA VAL A 43 8.84 2.85 -13.90
C VAL A 43 7.33 2.97 -14.08
N LEU A 44 6.57 2.19 -13.30
CA LEU A 44 5.12 2.24 -13.19
C LEU A 44 4.72 2.65 -11.78
N LEU A 45 3.84 3.63 -11.69
CA LEU A 45 3.10 3.98 -10.49
C LEU A 45 1.90 3.05 -10.35
N ILE A 46 1.90 2.25 -9.30
CA ILE A 46 0.80 1.34 -8.98
C ILE A 46 -0.19 2.07 -8.05
N PRO A 47 -1.50 2.08 -8.38
CA PRO A 47 -2.53 2.82 -7.67
C PRO A 47 -2.94 2.15 -6.35
N ILE A 48 -1.98 2.00 -5.43
CA ILE A 48 -2.22 1.61 -4.05
C ILE A 48 -2.50 2.87 -3.22
N SER A 49 -3.65 2.92 -2.57
CA SER A 49 -4.10 4.06 -1.80
C SER A 49 -3.51 4.08 -0.39
N ASP A 50 -3.16 5.29 0.06
CA ASP A 50 -2.76 5.53 1.44
C ASP A 50 -3.99 5.64 2.34
N VAL A 51 -3.82 5.38 3.64
CA VAL A 51 -4.86 5.69 4.62
C VAL A 51 -4.85 7.19 4.87
N ILE A 52 -6.01 7.84 4.77
CA ILE A 52 -6.12 9.28 5.05
C ILE A 52 -6.49 9.49 6.51
N HIS A 53 -5.66 10.25 7.21
CA HIS A 53 -5.86 10.63 8.61
C HIS A 53 -6.01 12.15 8.73
N THR A 54 -7.10 12.60 9.34
CA THR A 54 -7.28 14.03 9.67
C THR A 54 -6.79 14.31 11.09
N VAL A 55 -5.81 15.21 11.20
CA VAL A 55 -5.17 15.59 12.47
C VAL A 55 -6.19 16.20 13.43
N LYS A 56 -6.26 15.65 14.63
CA LYS A 56 -7.15 16.07 15.72
C LYS A 56 -6.45 16.98 16.74
N PRO A 57 -7.21 17.70 17.58
CA PRO A 57 -6.67 18.49 18.70
C PRO A 57 -5.66 17.72 19.55
N GLY A 58 -4.42 18.26 19.60
CA GLY A 58 -3.34 17.73 20.44
C GLY A 58 -2.58 16.52 19.88
N GLU A 59 -2.89 16.04 18.66
CA GLU A 59 -2.10 14.98 18.03
C GLU A 59 -0.75 15.54 17.52
N THR A 60 0.32 14.77 17.70
CA THR A 60 1.62 14.96 17.04
C THR A 60 1.84 13.86 16.00
N ILE A 61 2.81 14.05 15.11
CA ILE A 61 3.13 13.03 14.10
C ILE A 61 3.59 11.73 14.78
N GLU A 62 4.32 11.80 15.89
CA GLU A 62 4.77 10.65 16.66
C GLU A 62 3.60 9.84 17.23
N VAL A 63 2.58 10.51 17.79
CA VAL A 63 1.38 9.84 18.31
C VAL A 63 0.57 9.22 17.17
N ILE A 64 0.49 9.89 16.02
CA ILE A 64 -0.18 9.36 14.83
C ILE A 64 0.59 8.15 14.28
N ALA A 65 1.92 8.21 14.24
CA ALA A 65 2.78 7.12 13.82
C ALA A 65 2.58 5.87 14.69
N GLU A 66 2.62 6.05 16.02
CA GLU A 66 2.34 4.99 17.01
C GLU A 66 0.96 4.36 16.77
N LYS A 67 -0.06 5.21 16.57
CA LYS A 67 -1.44 4.77 16.35
C LYS A 67 -1.61 3.86 15.15
N TYR A 68 -0.89 4.14 14.06
CA TYR A 68 -0.93 3.33 12.84
C TYR A 68 0.18 2.26 12.79
N GLY A 69 1.08 2.21 13.77
CA GLY A 69 2.23 1.30 13.72
C GLY A 69 3.15 1.59 12.53
N THR A 70 3.41 2.87 12.27
CA THR A 70 4.38 3.37 11.27
C THR A 70 5.41 4.23 11.99
N THR A 71 6.39 4.73 11.26
CA THR A 71 7.39 5.66 11.78
C THR A 71 7.00 7.10 11.48
N TYR A 72 7.58 8.00 12.26
CA TYR A 72 7.46 9.44 12.05
C TYR A 72 7.97 9.83 10.65
N GLU A 73 9.09 9.24 10.25
CA GLU A 73 9.78 9.48 8.98
C GLU A 73 8.93 9.05 7.78
N GLU A 74 8.32 7.86 7.82
CA GLU A 74 7.43 7.37 6.75
C GLU A 74 6.23 8.30 6.53
N ILE A 75 5.66 8.86 7.60
CA ILE A 75 4.56 9.82 7.48
C ILE A 75 5.06 11.11 6.83
N LEU A 76 6.19 11.65 7.28
CA LEU A 76 6.75 12.87 6.71
C LEU A 76 7.02 12.71 5.22
N GLU A 77 7.68 11.62 4.81
CA GLU A 77 8.01 11.33 3.43
C GLU A 77 6.74 11.23 2.56
N ALA A 78 5.75 10.45 2.99
CA ALA A 78 4.49 10.28 2.27
C ALA A 78 3.71 11.59 2.08
N ASN A 79 3.95 12.58 2.95
CA ASN A 79 3.30 13.89 2.92
C ASN A 79 4.21 15.01 2.39
N GLN A 80 5.41 14.69 1.91
CA GLN A 80 6.41 15.67 1.45
C GLN A 80 6.69 16.75 2.52
N MET A 81 6.73 16.33 3.79
CA MET A 81 6.97 17.19 4.94
C MET A 81 8.37 16.95 5.51
N THR A 82 8.90 17.97 6.19
CA THR A 82 10.14 17.90 6.96
C THR A 82 9.85 17.98 8.45
N THR A 83 10.86 17.71 9.28
CA THR A 83 10.77 17.87 10.74
C THR A 83 10.43 19.29 11.20
N SER A 84 10.80 20.28 10.39
CA SER A 84 10.48 21.69 10.62
C SER A 84 9.09 22.10 10.15
N THR A 85 8.36 21.22 9.46
CA THR A 85 7.02 21.56 8.94
C THR A 85 6.01 21.53 10.09
N PRO A 86 5.33 22.64 10.39
CA PRO A 86 4.33 22.66 11.46
C PRO A 86 3.13 21.77 11.11
N LEU A 87 2.66 21.02 12.10
CA LEU A 87 1.43 20.24 11.99
C LEU A 87 0.24 21.10 12.42
N HIS A 88 -0.74 21.24 11.53
CA HIS A 88 -1.96 22.03 11.79
C HIS A 88 -3.18 21.14 11.98
N LEU A 89 -4.09 21.57 12.86
CA LEU A 89 -5.36 20.91 13.10
C LEU A 89 -6.20 20.85 11.82
N GLY A 90 -6.87 19.72 11.60
CA GLY A 90 -7.67 19.50 10.40
C GLY A 90 -6.85 19.19 9.14
N LYS A 91 -5.51 19.23 9.18
CA LYS A 91 -4.67 18.78 8.07
C LYS A 91 -4.90 17.30 7.82
N THR A 92 -5.03 16.91 6.56
CA THR A 92 -5.06 15.51 6.15
C THR A 92 -3.63 15.02 5.91
N LEU A 93 -3.31 13.87 6.49
CA LEU A 93 -2.07 13.16 6.31
C LEU A 93 -2.34 11.86 5.56
N LYS A 94 -1.49 11.56 4.58
CA LYS A 94 -1.35 10.26 3.95
C LYS A 94 -0.53 9.37 4.86
N ILE A 95 -1.10 8.24 5.27
CA ILE A 95 -0.40 7.23 6.04
C ILE A 95 -0.13 6.06 5.08
N PRO A 96 1.13 5.83 4.67
CA PRO A 96 1.45 4.82 3.67
C PRO A 96 1.08 3.44 4.22
N PRO A 97 0.46 2.54 3.43
CA PRO A 97 0.13 1.20 3.91
C PRO A 97 1.40 0.35 4.07
N ILE A 98 1.26 -0.80 4.71
CA ILE A 98 2.31 -1.82 4.70
C ILE A 98 2.15 -2.62 3.41
N ILE A 99 3.24 -2.79 2.66
CA ILE A 99 3.26 -3.61 1.44
C ILE A 99 4.01 -4.90 1.75
N HIS A 100 3.40 -6.03 1.46
CA HIS A 100 3.95 -7.35 1.72
C HIS A 100 3.88 -8.22 0.46
N THR A 101 5.01 -8.81 0.06
CA THR A 101 5.06 -9.73 -1.08
C THR A 101 5.06 -11.17 -0.56
N ILE A 102 4.08 -11.96 -1.01
CA ILE A 102 3.87 -13.34 -0.58
C ILE A 102 5.06 -14.21 -0.96
N ALA A 103 5.63 -14.89 0.04
CA ALA A 103 6.68 -15.87 -0.15
C ALA A 103 6.13 -17.24 -0.58
N GLN A 104 7.03 -18.14 -1.03
CA GLN A 104 6.65 -19.50 -1.37
C GLN A 104 6.09 -20.25 -0.15
N GLY A 105 4.87 -20.78 -0.28
CA GLY A 105 4.19 -21.53 0.78
C GLY A 105 3.52 -20.69 1.87
N GLU A 106 3.59 -19.35 1.76
CA GLU A 106 2.93 -18.45 2.69
C GLU A 106 1.42 -18.35 2.41
N THR A 107 0.64 -18.17 3.48
CA THR A 107 -0.84 -18.09 3.41
C THR A 107 -1.34 -16.81 4.07
N LEU A 108 -2.55 -16.34 3.74
CA LEU A 108 -3.15 -15.17 4.42
C LEU A 108 -3.22 -15.34 5.93
N TRP A 109 -3.38 -16.58 6.42
CA TRP A 109 -3.38 -16.83 7.85
C TRP A 109 -2.03 -16.51 8.49
N MET A 110 -0.93 -16.92 7.86
CA MET A 110 0.43 -16.61 8.33
C MET A 110 0.69 -15.11 8.29
N VAL A 111 0.33 -14.45 7.18
CA VAL A 111 0.48 -13.00 7.01
C VAL A 111 -0.34 -12.23 8.04
N ALA A 112 -1.63 -12.56 8.18
CA ALA A 112 -2.52 -11.91 9.15
C ALA A 112 -1.98 -12.05 10.57
N ARG A 113 -1.52 -13.25 10.94
CA ARG A 113 -0.92 -13.50 12.26
C ARG A 113 0.36 -12.70 12.46
N PHE A 114 1.23 -12.64 11.46
CA PHE A 114 2.50 -11.91 11.53
C PHE A 114 2.29 -10.40 11.74
N TYR A 115 1.37 -9.80 10.99
CA TYR A 115 1.07 -8.36 11.10
C TYR A 115 0.05 -8.01 12.18
N GLY A 116 -0.46 -9.00 12.93
CA GLY A 116 -1.44 -8.79 13.98
C GLY A 116 -2.78 -8.24 13.47
N THR A 117 -3.23 -8.71 12.29
CA THR A 117 -4.52 -8.35 11.70
C THR A 117 -5.35 -9.59 11.36
N THR A 118 -6.46 -9.45 10.64
CA THR A 118 -7.32 -10.57 10.23
C THR A 118 -7.26 -10.82 8.74
N ILE A 119 -7.47 -12.09 8.35
CA ILE A 119 -7.60 -12.50 6.95
C ILE A 119 -8.66 -11.64 6.25
N HIS A 120 -9.80 -11.40 6.91
CA HIS A 120 -10.90 -10.60 6.36
C HIS A 120 -10.47 -9.17 6.02
N ARG A 121 -9.73 -8.50 6.93
CA ARG A 121 -9.21 -7.15 6.67
C ARG A 121 -8.23 -7.10 5.50
N ILE A 122 -7.36 -8.11 5.39
CA ILE A 122 -6.44 -8.21 4.24
C ILE A 122 -7.23 -8.41 2.95
N ILE A 123 -8.23 -9.29 2.94
CA ILE A 123 -9.08 -9.52 1.77
C ILE A 123 -9.79 -8.24 1.33
N GLU A 124 -10.39 -7.50 2.27
CA GLU A 124 -11.08 -6.25 1.99
C GLU A 124 -10.13 -5.18 1.44
N ALA A 125 -8.96 -4.99 2.07
CA ALA A 125 -7.96 -4.02 1.65
C ALA A 125 -7.44 -4.28 0.23
N ASN A 126 -7.34 -5.55 -0.16
CA ASN A 126 -6.82 -5.98 -1.46
C ASN A 126 -7.90 -6.34 -2.48
N LYS A 127 -9.19 -6.21 -2.13
CA LYS A 127 -10.34 -6.61 -2.97
C LYS A 127 -10.20 -8.05 -3.52
N ILE A 128 -9.62 -8.94 -2.71
CA ILE A 128 -9.36 -10.33 -3.13
C ILE A 128 -10.69 -11.08 -3.20
N GLN A 129 -11.05 -11.56 -4.39
CA GLN A 129 -12.28 -12.32 -4.59
C GLN A 129 -12.15 -13.77 -4.14
N ASN A 130 -11.00 -14.39 -4.40
CA ASN A 130 -10.73 -15.77 -4.01
C ASN A 130 -9.45 -15.86 -3.17
N PRO A 131 -9.55 -15.95 -1.83
CA PRO A 131 -8.39 -16.00 -0.94
C PRO A 131 -7.58 -17.30 -1.04
N ASN A 132 -8.12 -18.34 -1.69
CA ASN A 132 -7.40 -19.61 -1.88
C ASN A 132 -6.48 -19.60 -3.11
N LEU A 133 -6.51 -18.54 -3.93
CA LEU A 133 -5.70 -18.40 -5.15
C LEU A 133 -4.51 -17.44 -4.95
N LEU A 134 -3.88 -17.49 -3.79
CA LEU A 134 -2.63 -16.77 -3.57
C LEU A 134 -1.45 -17.53 -4.16
N TYR A 135 -0.60 -16.79 -4.84
CA TYR A 135 0.60 -17.30 -5.49
C TYR A 135 1.83 -16.54 -4.98
N PRO A 136 3.01 -17.17 -4.98
CA PRO A 136 4.25 -16.50 -4.63
C PRO A 136 4.49 -15.27 -5.52
N GLY A 137 4.89 -14.16 -4.91
CA GLY A 137 5.09 -12.88 -5.58
C GLY A 137 3.85 -11.96 -5.59
N ALA A 138 2.66 -12.45 -5.22
CA ALA A 138 1.49 -11.60 -5.03
C ALA A 138 1.78 -10.52 -3.97
N VAL A 139 1.34 -9.29 -4.21
CA VAL A 139 1.60 -8.13 -3.35
C VAL A 139 0.33 -7.74 -2.62
N LEU A 140 0.39 -7.79 -1.30
CA LEU A 140 -0.68 -7.44 -0.39
C LEU A 140 -0.45 -6.09 0.26
N VAL A 141 -1.48 -5.26 0.20
CA VAL A 141 -1.70 -4.10 1.07
C VAL A 141 -2.17 -4.63 2.42
N ILE A 142 -1.33 -4.53 3.44
CA ILE A 142 -1.70 -4.89 4.80
C ILE A 142 -2.25 -3.64 5.48
N PRO A 143 -3.54 -3.64 5.89
CA PRO A 143 -4.15 -2.47 6.49
C PRO A 143 -3.51 -2.16 7.83
N ARG A 144 -3.13 -0.89 8.05
CA ARG A 144 -2.61 -0.43 9.35
C ARG A 144 -3.76 -0.39 10.37
N GLU A 145 -3.60 -1.11 11.46
CA GLU A 145 -4.58 -1.13 12.55
C GLU A 145 -4.60 0.24 13.25
N GLN A 146 -5.77 0.84 13.46
CA GLN A 146 -5.90 1.96 14.38
C GLN A 146 -5.87 1.40 15.79
N LYS A 147 -4.70 1.34 16.43
CA LYS A 147 -4.60 0.95 17.83
C LYS A 147 -5.42 1.95 18.66
N ARG A 148 -6.54 1.51 19.23
CA ARG A 148 -7.28 2.30 20.21
C ARG A 148 -6.49 2.20 21.52
N LYS A 149 -6.04 3.34 22.05
CA LYS A 149 -5.53 3.40 23.42
C LYS A 149 -6.68 2.98 24.33
N HIS A 150 -6.49 1.87 25.06
CA HIS A 150 -7.33 1.48 26.18
C HIS A 150 -6.96 2.32 27.41
#